data_AF-E3E9C7-F1
#
_entry.id   AF-E3E9C7-F1
#
_cell.length_a   1.000
_cell.length_b   1.000
_cell.length_c   1.000
_cell.angle_alpha   90.00
_cell.angle_beta   90.00
_cell.angle_gamma   90.00
#
_symmetry.space_group_name_H-M   'P 1'
#
loop_
_entity.id
_entity.type
_entity.pdbx_description
1 polymer ?
#
loop_
_entity_poly.entity_id
_entity_poly.type
_entity_poly.pdbx_seq_one_letter_code
_entity_poly.pdbx_strand_id
1 'polypeptide(L)' 'MPEDSGHGKVFGVSITPNDIFLEEDGTVQIRNKELSNKIRQLQTKTVENLMSTSTRGDTNIFSICF' A
#
# COMPACT_ATOMS: atom_id res chain seq x y z
N MET A 1 29.08 -14.93 -4.73
CA MET A 1 28.00 -14.38 -3.89
C MET A 1 27.50 -13.14 -4.62
N PRO A 2 26.34 -13.17 -5.31
CA PRO A 2 25.84 -11.97 -5.96
C PRO A 2 25.40 -10.99 -4.87
N GLU A 3 25.85 -9.75 -5.00
CA GLU A 3 25.55 -8.66 -4.09
C GLU A 3 24.06 -8.33 -4.22
N ASP A 4 23.30 -8.64 -3.16
CA ASP A 4 21.92 -8.23 -3.01
C ASP A 4 21.90 -6.71 -2.83
N SER A 5 21.86 -6.00 -3.96
CA SER A 5 21.69 -4.56 -4.03
C SER A 5 20.28 -4.26 -3.56
N GLY A 6 20.15 -4.15 -2.23
CA GLY A 6 18.93 -3.99 -1.43
C GLY A 6 18.12 -2.74 -1.75
N HIS A 7 17.63 -2.64 -2.97
CA HIS A 7 16.55 -1.76 -3.33
C HIS A 7 15.26 -2.46 -2.96
N GLY A 8 14.76 -2.17 -1.75
CA GLY A 8 13.43 -2.60 -1.35
C GLY A 8 12.42 -2.21 -2.44
N LYS A 9 11.67 -3.18 -2.94
CA LYS A 9 10.58 -2.93 -3.90
C LYS A 9 9.27 -3.13 -3.17
N VAL A 10 8.48 -2.07 -3.06
CA VAL A 10 7.14 -2.13 -2.45
C VAL A 10 6.12 -1.95 -3.57
N PHE A 11 5.23 -2.92 -3.73
CA PHE A 11 4.31 -3.01 -4.87
C PHE A 11 5.00 -2.94 -6.25
N GLY A 12 6.25 -3.43 -6.34
CA GLY A 12 7.07 -3.36 -7.55
C GLY A 12 7.64 -1.96 -7.87
N VAL A 13 7.41 -0.97 -7.02
CA VAL A 13 8.02 0.35 -7.09
C VAL A 13 9.32 0.31 -6.29
N SER A 14 10.42 0.75 -6.90
CA SER A 14 11.69 0.91 -6.20
C SER A 14 11.57 2.05 -5.21
N ILE A 15 11.86 1.78 -3.94
CA ILE A 15 11.87 2.80 -2.89
C ILE A 15 13.27 2.97 -2.34
N THR A 16 13.58 4.22 -2.00
CA THR A 16 14.81 4.60 -1.33
C THR A 16 14.48 5.16 0.06
N PRO A 17 15.43 5.16 1.00
CA PRO A 17 15.20 5.76 2.33
C PRO A 17 14.80 7.24 2.26
N ASN A 18 15.24 7.97 1.22
CA ASN A 18 14.89 9.36 0.98
C ASN A 18 13.42 9.57 0.56
N ASP A 19 12.67 8.50 0.31
CA ASP A 19 11.26 8.56 -0.08
C ASP A 19 10.31 8.48 1.12
N ILE A 20 10.81 8.14 2.32
CA ILE A 20 10.02 7.86 3.51
C ILE A 20 10.50 8.75 4.66
N PHE A 21 9.59 9.51 5.25
CA PHE A 21 9.90 10.39 6.38
C PHE A 21 8.95 10.07 7.52
N LEU A 22 9.49 10.01 8.74
CA LEU A 22 8.70 9.97 9.97
C LEU A 22 8.60 11.39 10.50
N GLU A 23 7.38 11.91 10.61
CA GLU A 23 7.10 13.22 11.19
C GLU A 23 7.04 13.13 12.72
N GLU A 24 7.15 14.28 13.40
CA GLU A 24 7.22 14.37 14.87
C GLU A 24 5.94 13.88 15.56
N ASP A 25 4.81 13.91 14.85
CA ASP A 25 3.52 13.38 15.29
C ASP A 25 3.39 11.85 15.14
N GLY A 26 4.44 11.18 14.66
CA GLY A 26 4.47 9.75 14.41
C GLY A 26 3.91 9.35 13.06
N THR A 27 3.52 10.30 12.20
CA THR A 27 2.98 10.03 10.87
C THR A 27 4.11 9.68 9.90
N VAL A 28 3.88 8.68 9.05
CA VAL A 28 4.82 8.33 7.98
C VAL A 28 4.41 8.99 6.68
N GLN A 29 5.23 9.92 6.20
CA GLN A 29 5.05 10.61 4.93
C GLN A 29 5.84 9.89 3.83
N ILE A 30 5.13 9.44 2.80
CA ILE A 30 5.72 8.83 1.60
C ILE A 30 5.75 9.89 0.49
N ARG A 31 6.95 10.30 0.07
CA ARG A 31 7.16 11.31 -0.99
C ARG A 31 7.33 10.72 -2.39
N ASN A 32 7.45 9.40 -2.50
CA ASN A 32 7.50 8.72 -3.79
C ASN A 32 6.13 8.77 -4.49
N LYS A 33 6.05 9.56 -5.57
CA LYS A 33 4.82 9.77 -6.35
C LYS A 33 4.30 8.51 -7.03
N GLU A 34 5.20 7.62 -7.45
CA GLU A 34 4.81 6.38 -8.12
C GLU A 34 4.13 5.44 -7.12
N LEU A 35 4.72 5.29 -5.93
CA LEU A 35 4.16 4.50 -4.84
C LEU A 35 2.82 5.06 -4.36
N SER A 36 2.70 6.38 -4.15
CA SER A 36 1.45 6.99 -3.69
C SER A 36 0.31 6.82 -4.70
N ASN A 37 0.59 6.97 -6.00
CA ASN A 37 -0.39 6.70 -7.06
C ASN A 37 -0.83 5.23 -7.06
N LYS A 38 0.10 4.30 -6.88
CA LYS A 38 -0.21 2.86 -6.87
C LYS A 38 -1.03 2.45 -5.66
N ILE A 39 -0.72 3.01 -4.48
CA ILE A 39 -1.53 2.83 -3.26
C ILE A 39 -2.94 3.36 -3.49
N ARG A 40 -3.09 4.56 -4.06
CA ARG A 40 -4.41 5.14 -4.37
C ARG A 40 -5.21 4.26 -5.34
N GLN A 41 -4.59 3.74 -6.40
CA GLN A 41 -5.24 2.83 -7.34
C GLN A 41 -5.72 1.55 -6.67
N LEU A 42 -4.89 0.95 -5.80
CA LEU A 42 -5.27 -0.26 -5.05
C LEU A 42 -6.43 0.04 -4.08
N GLN A 43 -6.40 1.17 -3.39
CA GLN A 43 -7.49 1.58 -2.50
C GLN A 43 -8.78 1.79 -3.27
N THR A 44 -8.76 2.53 -4.38
CA THR A 44 -9.94 2.72 -5.24
C THR A 44 -10.52 1.39 -5.70
N LYS A 45 -9.68 0.48 -6.20
CA LYS A 45 -10.12 -0.84 -6.65
C LYS A 45 -10.73 -1.66 -5.51
N THR A 46 -10.16 -1.59 -4.31
CA THR A 46 -10.74 -2.25 -3.13
C THR A 46 -12.10 -1.68 -2.77
N VAL A 47 -12.25 -0.35 -2.78
CA VAL A 47 -13.55 0.30 -2.52
C VAL A 47 -14.58 -0.08 -3.58
N GLU A 48 -14.22 -0.05 -4.86
CA GLU A 48 -15.09 -0.48 -5.96
C GLU A 48 -15.52 -1.94 -5.80
N ASN A 49 -14.60 -2.83 -5.43
CA ASN A 49 -14.91 -4.22 -5.17
C ASN A 49 -15.87 -4.37 -3.98
N LEU A 50 -15.67 -3.64 -2.88
CA LEU A 50 -16.55 -3.66 -1.69
C LEU A 50 -17.96 -3.11 -1.99
N MET A 51 -18.04 -2.07 -2.83
CA MET A 51 -19.31 -1.52 -3.27
C MET A 51 -20.03 -2.46 -4.24
N SER A 52 -19.28 -3.17 -5.08
CA SER A 52 -19.81 -4.16 -6.03
C SER A 52 -20.26 -5.46 -5.32
N THR A 53 -19.64 -5.80 -4.19
CA THR A 53 -20.10 -6.93 -3.35
C THR A 53 -21.26 -6.55 -2.44
N SER A 54 -21.47 -5.27 -2.13
CA SER A 54 -22.63 -4.83 -1.33
C SER A 54 -23.99 -5.01 -2.05
N THR A 55 -23.99 -5.22 -3.38
CA THR A 55 -25.18 -5.59 -4.17
C THR A 55 -25.35 -7.09 -4.37
N ARG A 56 -24.43 -7.92 -3.88
CA ARG A 56 -24.57 -9.38 -3.87
C ARG A 56 -24.16 -9.90 -2.49
N GLY A 57 -25.16 -10.08 -1.63
CA GLY A 57 -24.99 -10.52 -0.26
C GLY A 57 -24.30 -11.87 -0.15
N ASP A 58 -22.97 -11.84 -0.07
CA ASP A 58 -22.14 -12.95 0.37
C ASP A 58 -21.04 -12.42 1.29
N THR A 59 -21.37 -12.47 2.57
CA THR A 59 -20.55 -12.22 3.75
C THR A 59 -19.17 -12.88 3.64
N ASN A 60 -18.12 -12.10 3.36
CA ASN A 60 -16.74 -12.51 3.59
C ASN A 60 -16.15 -11.67 4.73
N ILE A 61 -16.32 -12.19 5.95
CA ILE A 61 -15.71 -11.66 7.17
C ILE A 61 -14.20 -11.97 7.12
N PHE A 62 -13.38 -10.96 6.90
CA PHE A 62 -11.94 -11.07 7.15
C PHE A 62 -11.66 -10.65 8.59
N SER A 63 -11.32 -11.62 9.44
CA SER A 63 -10.84 -11.41 10.80
C SER A 63 -9.38 -10.97 10.75
N ILE A 64 -9.08 -9.77 11.25
CA ILE A 64 -7.70 -9.32 11.51
C ILE A 64 -7.53 -9.40 13.03
N CYS A 65 -6.73 -10.35 13.50
CA CYS A 65 -6.35 -10.45 14.91
C CYS A 65 -5.16 -9.51 15.18
N PHE A 66 -5.26 -8.72 16.25
CA PHE A 66 -4.18 -7.91 16.80
C PHE A 66 -3.30 -8.74 17.74
#